data_AF-A0A562K2D2-F1
#
_entry.id   AF-A0A562K2D2-F1
#
_cell.length_a   1.000
_cell.length_b   1.000
_cell.length_c   1.000
_cell.angle_alpha   90.00
_cell.angle_beta   90.00
_cell.angle_gamma   90.00
#
_symmetry.space_group_name_H-M   'P 1'
#
loop_
_entity.id
_entity.type
_entity.pdbx_description
1 polymer ?
#
loop_
_entity_poly.entity_id
_entity_poly.type
_entity_poly.pdbx_seq_one_letter_code
_entity_poly.pdbx_strand_id
1 'polypeptide(L)' 'MEAGLPPRMAACMSGRMVDKLTLAQLRKLQSLASLRRAEMADITLDVFLHNIRALEDSDIFVVTSKAAISCSL' A
#
# COMPACT_ATOMS: atom_id res chain seq x y z
N MET A 1 19.76 -1.46 4.38
CA MET A 1 18.78 -0.49 3.88
C MET A 1 17.43 -1.16 3.97
N GLU A 2 16.53 -0.67 4.82
CA GLU A 2 15.15 -1.14 4.86
C GLU A 2 14.43 -0.50 3.65
N ALA A 3 14.04 -1.31 2.68
CA ALA A 3 13.33 -0.88 1.49
C ALA A 3 11.82 -0.75 1.79
N GLY A 4 11.17 0.28 1.26
CA GLY A 4 9.72 0.47 1.40
C GLY A 4 9.28 1.28 2.62
N LEU A 5 7.99 1.19 2.94
CA LEU A 5 7.39 1.91 4.07
C LEU A 5 7.97 1.43 5.41
N PRO A 6 8.05 2.29 6.44
CA PRO A 6 8.49 1.89 7.78
C PRO A 6 7.73 0.65 8.27
N PRO A 7 8.40 -0.39 8.81
CA PRO A 7 7.76 -1.67 9.15
C PRO A 7 6.54 -1.52 10.07
N ARG A 8 6.58 -0.59 11.03
CA ARG A 8 5.44 -0.30 11.92
C ARG A 8 4.22 0.23 11.16
N MET A 9 4.44 1.15 10.23
CA MET A 9 3.38 1.71 9.40
C MET A 9 2.80 0.64 8.47
N ALA A 10 3.66 -0.17 7.85
CA ALA A 10 3.24 -1.27 6.99
C ALA A 10 2.38 -2.31 7.73
N ALA A 11 2.77 -2.68 8.96
CA ALA A 11 2.01 -3.61 9.81
C ALA A 11 0.65 -3.03 10.25
N CYS A 12 0.60 -1.74 10.57
CA CYS A 12 -0.64 -1.06 10.90
C CYS A 12 -1.59 -1.00 9.69
N MET A 13 -1.06 -0.66 8.51
CA MET A 13 -1.86 -0.53 7.29
C MET A 13 -2.40 -1.89 6.83
N SER A 14 -1.59 -2.95 6.91
CA SER A 14 -1.99 -4.28 6.47
C SER A 14 -3.23 -4.78 7.20
N GLY A 15 -3.32 -4.59 8.52
CA GLY A 15 -4.50 -4.93 9.33
C GLY A 15 -5.78 -4.25 8.81
N ARG A 16 -5.74 -2.93 8.59
CA ARG A 16 -6.91 -2.18 8.09
C ARG A 16 -7.30 -2.56 6.66
N MET A 17 -6.32 -2.92 5.84
CA MET A 17 -6.54 -3.31 4.45
C MET A 17 -7.18 -4.70 4.35
N VAL A 18 -6.73 -5.69 5.14
CA VAL A 18 -7.35 -7.03 5.13
C VAL A 18 -8.77 -7.02 5.68
N ASP A 19 -9.10 -6.08 6.56
CA ASP A 19 -10.45 -5.92 7.12
C ASP A 19 -11.45 -5.29 6.14
N LYS A 20 -10.97 -4.55 5.13
CA LYS A 20 -11.82 -3.71 4.25
C LYS A 20 -11.75 -4.08 2.78
N LEU A 21 -10.67 -4.73 2.33
CA LEU A 21 -10.50 -5.14 0.94
C LEU A 21 -10.90 -6.59 0.73
N THR A 22 -11.44 -6.87 -0.45
CA THR A 22 -11.69 -8.24 -0.90
C THR A 22 -10.39 -8.94 -1.27
N LEU A 23 -10.42 -10.28 -1.32
CA LEU A 23 -9.27 -11.07 -1.77
C LEU A 23 -8.81 -10.71 -3.19
N ALA A 24 -9.74 -10.35 -4.09
CA ALA A 24 -9.42 -9.91 -5.44
C ALA A 24 -8.61 -8.60 -5.43
N GLN A 25 -9.01 -7.64 -4.60
CA GLN A 25 -8.32 -6.36 -4.43
C GLN A 25 -6.94 -6.54 -3.77
N LEU A 26 -6.82 -7.42 -2.78
CA LEU A 26 -5.53 -7.78 -2.17
C LEU A 26 -4.58 -8.44 -3.18
N ARG A 27 -5.08 -9.29 -4.07
CA ARG A 27 -4.28 -9.88 -5.16
C ARG A 27 -3.80 -8.82 -6.15
N LYS A 28 -4.63 -7.83 -6.48
CA LYS A 28 -4.27 -6.70 -7.36
C LYS A 28 -3.17 -5.82 -6.73
N LEU A 29 -3.20 -5.63 -5.42
CA LEU A 29 -2.10 -4.99 -4.68
C LEU A 29 -0.80 -5.80 -4.75
N GLN A 30 -0.90 -7.12 -4.59
CA GLN A 30 0.25 -8.02 -4.67
C GLN A 30 0.92 -7.97 -6.05
N SER A 31 0.14 -7.94 -7.13
CA SER A 31 0.69 -7.84 -8.49
C SER A 31 1.42 -6.51 -8.72
N LEU A 32 0.94 -5.42 -8.11
CA LEU A 32 1.65 -4.14 -8.17
C LEU A 32 2.99 -4.20 -7.43
N ALA A 33 3.00 -4.77 -6.23
CA ALA A 33 4.21 -4.90 -5.41
C ALA A 33 5.26 -5.82 -6.05
N SER A 34 4.85 -6.85 -6.79
CA SER A 34 5.78 -7.70 -7.54
C SER A 34 6.44 -6.95 -8.71
N LEU A 35 5.69 -6.08 -9.39
CA LEU A 35 6.22 -5.28 -10.51
C LEU A 35 7.22 -4.23 -10.05
N ARG A 36 6.96 -3.59 -8.91
CA ARG A 36 7.80 -2.51 -8.35
C ARG A 36 8.93 -2.98 -7.45
N ARG A 37 9.08 -4.29 -7.22
CA ARG A 37 10.13 -4.86 -6.35
C ARG A 37 11.55 -4.49 -6.76
N ALA A 38 11.78 -4.14 -8.03
CA ALA A 38 13.05 -3.65 -8.55
C ALA A 38 13.37 -2.19 -8.17
N GLU A 39 12.37 -1.38 -7.80
CA GLU A 39 12.49 0.07 -7.53
C GLU A 39 12.19 0.44 -6.07
N MET A 40 12.09 -0.52 -5.15
CA MET A 40 11.68 -0.26 -3.75
C MET A 40 12.75 0.37 -2.84
N ALA A 41 13.89 0.80 -3.40
CA ALA A 41 14.82 1.64 -2.66
C ALA A 41 14.16 3.02 -2.49
N ASP A 42 13.93 3.44 -1.25
CA ASP A 42 13.40 4.76 -0.88
C ASP A 42 11.95 5.07 -1.31
N ILE A 43 11.02 4.11 -1.15
CA ILE A 43 9.58 4.41 -1.26
C ILE A 43 9.12 5.30 -0.09
N THR A 44 8.70 6.51 -0.42
CA THR A 44 7.95 7.40 0.48
C THR A 44 6.46 7.08 0.45
N LEU A 45 5.70 7.59 1.42
CA LEU A 45 4.26 7.39 1.47
C LEU A 45 3.54 7.99 0.25
N ASP A 46 4.00 9.13 -0.26
CA ASP A 46 3.42 9.77 -1.45
C ASP A 46 3.67 8.95 -2.72
N VAL A 47 4.89 8.44 -2.92
CA VAL A 47 5.23 7.53 -4.03
C VAL A 47 4.38 6.27 -3.92
N PHE A 48 4.25 5.70 -2.73
CA PHE A 48 3.38 4.55 -2.50
C PHE A 48 1.92 4.84 -2.91
N LEU A 49 1.33 5.95 -2.48
CA LEU A 49 -0.05 6.29 -2.85
C LEU A 49 -0.22 6.61 -4.34
N HIS A 50 0.79 7.21 -4.96
CA HIS A 50 0.83 7.42 -6.41
C HIS A 50 0.79 6.06 -7.15
N ASN A 51 1.57 5.10 -6.69
CA ASN A 51 1.64 3.76 -7.25
C ASN A 51 0.30 3.02 -7.12
N ILE A 52 -0.37 3.18 -5.99
CA ILE A 52 -1.69 2.60 -5.73
C ILE A 52 -2.75 3.23 -6.61
N ARG A 53 -2.69 4.55 -6.88
CA ARG A 53 -3.62 5.23 -7.79
C ARG A 53 -3.56 4.65 -9.21
N ALA A 54 -2.39 4.20 -9.67
CA ALA A 54 -2.22 3.57 -10.97
C ALA A 54 -2.93 2.20 -11.10
N LEU A 55 -3.50 1.65 -10.03
CA LEU A 55 -4.34 0.45 -10.09
C LEU A 55 -5.75 0.73 -10.62
N GLU A 56 -6.15 2.00 -10.72
CA GLU A 56 -7.48 2.42 -11.19
C GLU A 56 -8.62 1.74 -10.43
N ASP A 57 -8.39 1.45 -9.14
CA ASP A 57 -9.33 0.80 -8.25
C ASP A 57 -9.65 1.75 -7.09
N SER A 58 -10.85 2.35 -7.13
CA SER A 58 -11.20 3.42 -6.20
C SER A 58 -11.27 2.95 -4.75
N ASP A 59 -11.72 1.71 -4.53
CA ASP A 59 -11.83 1.13 -3.20
C ASP A 59 -10.44 0.88 -2.61
N ILE A 60 -9.53 0.29 -3.40
CA ILE A 60 -8.13 0.12 -2.98
C ILE A 60 -7.53 1.48 -2.62
N PHE A 61 -7.71 2.49 -3.46
CA PHE A 61 -7.13 3.81 -3.21
C PHE A 61 -7.69 4.46 -1.95
N VAL A 62 -9.01 4.42 -1.74
CA VAL A 62 -9.67 5.03 -0.57
C VAL A 62 -9.26 4.32 0.71
N VAL A 63 -9.32 2.99 0.75
CA VAL A 63 -8.94 2.22 1.95
C VAL A 63 -7.47 2.42 2.28
N THR A 64 -6.59 2.34 1.28
CA THR A 64 -5.14 2.48 1.46
C THR A 64 -4.77 3.88 1.93
N SER A 65 -5.39 4.93 1.36
CA SER A 65 -5.15 6.32 1.78
C SER A 65 -5.63 6.58 3.20
N LYS A 66 -6.80 6.05 3.58
CA LYS A 66 -7.30 6.14 4.97
C LYS A 66 -6.37 5.41 5.94
N ALA A 67 -5.94 4.20 5.57
CA ALA A 67 -4.99 3.43 6.36
C ALA A 67 -3.68 4.21 6.57
N ALA A 68 -3.12 4.79 5.49
CA ALA A 68 -1.92 5.61 5.54
C ALA A 68 -2.04 6.78 6.53
N ILE A 69 -3.10 7.57 6.44
CA ILE A 69 -3.35 8.69 7.39
C ILE A 69 -3.40 8.16 8.83
N SER A 70 -4.17 7.10 9.06
CA SER A 70 -4.37 6.52 10.39
C SER A 70 -3.18 5.71 10.96
N CYS A 71 -2.15 5.45 10.17
CA CYS A 71 -0.97 4.66 10.55
C CYS A 71 0.34 5.46 10.46
N SER A 72 0.27 6.74 10.09
CA SER A 72 1.43 7.62 9.93
C SER A 72 2.02 8.14 11.26
N LEU A 73 1.36 7.85 12.39
CA LEU A 73 1.71 8.30 13.74
C LEU A 73 2.36 7.19 14.57
#